data_AF-A0A6P0R6X5-F1
#
_entry.id   AF-A0A6P0R6X5-F1
#
_cell.length_a   1.000
_cell.length_b   1.000
_cell.length_c   1.000
_cell.angle_alpha   90.00
_cell.angle_beta   90.00
_cell.angle_gamma   90.00
#
_symmetry.space_group_name_H-M   'P 1'
#
loop_
_entity.id
_entity.type
_entity.pdbx_description
1 polymer ?
#
loop_
_entity_poly.entity_id
_entity_poly.type
_entity_poly.pdbx_seq_one_letter_code
_entity_poly.pdbx_strand_id
1 'polypeptide(L)'
;MAKIALLIGVSEYLPEFPALPSTLKDVEAMKEVLGNSEMGGFDDIKVLKNSNRQQIEEAIYELFANRNKDDILLLYFSGHGEKSREGNLFLVTPQTRKEQRGIVTPTAVGASFLQSQMNDSSSQRLVVILDCCYSGAFTKGMTAKGDENIDIQAELGGEGRAILMSSSAVQSSFESEGSELSIYTKYLVEGIKTGAADTDNNGKISADELHQYVSEKVHEESPAMTPKFEPVKEGYRIYLASSPQDDPKLQYRRKVKEILQKNNGKIDLLNGFLLEELSKRYGLSSEEAKAIETEEIALYIQFHKKLKRYEEIFSRAVENSYPFTEKEQETLREIQSLLGLRDEDVADIEKRILPQPPELKLKFIADEIELLSDKNVDYTKLRDFLANGEWKEADEETALCMLQVAGEYLGYLSVEGVDNFPCTDFRTIDQLWVKYSDGKFGFSVQKKIYKSLGGTKKYEREVWEKFGEKVGWRKGGKWVSYDNWDWGSTHYSGNLPVVGKEPEFRVWLEGFSRAETCGL
;
A
#
# COMPACT_ATOMS: atom_id res chain seq x y z
N MET A 1 27.73 5.16 -4.05
CA MET A 1 26.46 5.82 -3.71
C MET A 1 26.69 6.49 -2.39
N ALA A 2 26.82 7.81 -2.39
CA ALA A 2 26.94 8.60 -1.18
C ALA A 2 25.56 9.10 -0.72
N LYS A 3 25.35 9.20 0.59
CA LYS A 3 24.21 9.85 1.20
C LYS A 3 24.67 11.16 1.83
N ILE A 4 24.16 12.28 1.32
CA ILE A 4 24.62 13.62 1.70
C ILE A 4 23.43 14.44 2.17
N ALA A 5 23.56 15.08 3.33
CA ALA A 5 22.51 15.90 3.92
C ALA A 5 22.99 17.31 4.23
N LEU A 6 22.13 18.29 3.99
CA LEU A 6 22.25 19.66 4.47
C LEU A 6 21.10 19.96 5.41
N LEU A 7 21.40 20.24 6.68
CA LEU A 7 20.41 20.56 7.70
C LEU A 7 20.55 22.05 8.07
N ILE A 8 19.51 22.84 7.85
CA ILE A 8 19.48 24.28 8.08
C ILE A 8 18.44 24.59 9.15
N GLY A 9 18.88 25.24 10.23
CA GLY A 9 18.01 25.72 11.29
C GLY A 9 18.16 27.22 11.50
N VAL A 10 17.06 27.95 11.44
CA VAL A 10 17.01 29.37 11.76
C VAL A 10 16.06 29.60 12.94
N SER A 11 16.62 29.91 14.11
CA SER A 11 15.87 30.20 15.34
C SER A 11 15.81 31.68 15.67
N GLU A 12 16.80 32.45 15.21
CA GLU A 12 16.95 33.88 15.50
C GLU A 12 16.68 34.72 14.25
N TYR A 13 15.92 35.80 14.43
CA TYR A 13 15.48 36.66 13.34
C TYR A 13 15.52 38.14 13.76
N LEU A 14 15.44 39.01 12.75
CA LEU A 14 15.10 40.42 12.98
C LEU A 14 13.68 40.55 13.58
N PRO A 15 13.36 41.67 14.25
CA PRO A 15 12.11 41.85 15.01
C PRO A 15 10.81 41.64 14.23
N GLU A 16 10.87 41.67 12.91
CA GLU A 16 9.74 41.44 12.01
C GLU A 16 9.27 39.98 12.00
N PHE A 17 10.09 39.04 12.48
CA PHE A 17 9.76 37.63 12.59
C PHE A 17 9.98 37.13 14.04
N PRO A 18 9.05 36.33 14.59
CA PRO A 18 9.22 35.78 15.94
C PRO A 18 10.35 34.74 15.97
N ALA A 19 11.08 34.67 17.08
CA ALA A 19 12.09 33.63 17.30
C ALA A 19 11.45 32.24 17.38
N LEU A 20 12.19 31.21 16.95
CA LEU A 20 11.77 29.80 16.94
C LEU A 20 12.84 28.91 17.62
N PRO A 21 12.90 28.88 18.97
CA PRO A 21 13.98 28.19 19.69
C PRO A 21 14.07 26.67 19.43
N SER A 22 12.94 26.02 19.15
CA SER A 22 12.87 24.58 18.85
C SER A 22 13.67 24.18 17.61
N THR A 23 13.81 25.10 16.64
CA THR A 23 14.49 24.88 15.35
C THR A 23 15.91 24.33 15.49
N LEU A 24 16.67 24.79 16.49
CA LEU A 24 18.04 24.29 16.68
C LEU A 24 18.06 22.87 17.24
N LYS A 25 17.05 22.50 18.03
CA LYS A 25 16.87 21.15 18.56
C LYS A 25 16.38 20.20 17.46
N ASP A 26 15.47 20.67 16.62
CA ASP A 26 14.97 19.97 15.44
C ASP A 26 16.12 19.50 14.54
N VAL A 27 17.03 20.41 14.19
CA VAL A 27 18.21 20.12 13.37
C VAL A 27 19.16 19.10 14.03
N GLU A 28 19.36 19.18 15.35
CA GLU A 28 20.21 18.21 16.06
C GLU A 28 19.56 16.83 16.15
N ALA A 29 18.25 16.76 16.38
CA ALA A 29 17.51 15.50 16.41
C ALA A 29 17.52 14.82 15.02
N MET A 30 17.34 15.59 13.95
CA MET A 30 17.50 15.09 12.57
C MET A 30 18.92 14.63 12.28
N LYS A 31 19.94 15.37 12.74
CA LYS A 31 21.35 14.97 12.59
C LYS A 31 21.64 13.63 13.26
N GLU A 32 21.10 13.40 14.46
CA GLU A 32 21.26 12.14 15.20
C GLU A 32 20.74 10.94 14.39
N VAL A 33 19.50 11.00 13.91
CA VAL A 33 18.89 9.88 13.19
C VAL A 33 19.47 9.68 11.79
N LEU A 34 19.85 10.76 11.11
CA LEU A 34 20.45 10.68 9.78
C LEU A 34 21.89 10.17 9.82
N GLY A 35 22.67 10.56 10.84
CA GLY A 35 24.07 10.18 10.99
C GLY A 35 24.27 8.79 11.59
N ASN A 36 23.23 8.20 12.18
CA ASN A 36 23.31 6.83 12.69
C ASN A 36 23.38 5.83 11.54
N SER A 37 24.43 4.99 11.52
CA SER A 37 24.70 4.00 10.47
C SER A 37 23.64 2.91 10.33
N GLU A 38 22.90 2.61 11.40
CA GLU A 38 21.80 1.63 11.42
C GLU A 38 20.46 2.24 11.02
N MET A 39 20.39 3.58 10.93
CA MET A 39 19.20 4.35 10.55
C MET A 39 19.46 5.08 9.22
N GLY A 40 19.70 6.39 9.21
CA GLY A 40 19.90 7.16 7.98
C GLY A 40 21.18 6.79 7.22
N GLY A 41 22.28 6.52 7.93
CA GLY A 41 23.57 6.20 7.34
C GLY A 41 24.09 7.26 6.36
N PHE A 42 23.87 8.54 6.64
CA PHE A 42 24.37 9.64 5.82
C PHE A 42 25.87 9.84 6.05
N ASP A 43 26.63 9.82 4.95
CA ASP A 43 28.10 9.89 4.95
C ASP A 43 28.60 11.30 5.29
N ASP A 44 27.89 12.32 4.81
CA ASP A 44 28.24 13.73 4.98
C ASP A 44 26.98 14.53 5.38
N ILE A 45 27.01 15.12 6.58
CA ILE A 45 25.93 15.93 7.12
C ILE A 45 26.47 17.32 7.47
N LYS A 46 26.17 18.29 6.61
CA LYS A 46 26.48 19.70 6.85
C LYS A 46 25.34 20.35 7.63
N VAL A 47 25.67 20.99 8.74
CA VAL A 47 24.69 21.67 9.60
C VAL A 47 24.93 23.17 9.61
N LEU A 48 23.91 23.95 9.28
CA LEU A 48 23.92 25.41 9.36
C LEU A 48 22.90 25.88 10.41
N LYS A 49 23.36 26.69 11.36
CA LYS A 49 22.53 27.28 12.41
C LYS A 49 22.63 28.79 12.33
N ASN A 50 21.49 29.47 12.26
CA ASN A 50 21.40 30.94 12.18
C ASN A 50 22.40 31.55 11.18
N SER A 51 22.57 30.88 10.03
CA SER A 51 23.51 31.30 8.99
C SER A 51 22.88 32.34 8.08
N ASN A 52 23.70 33.21 7.49
CA ASN A 52 23.18 34.25 6.59
C ASN A 52 22.80 33.66 5.21
N ARG A 53 22.11 34.47 4.40
CA ARG A 53 21.67 34.09 3.05
C ARG A 53 22.80 33.52 2.20
N GLN A 54 23.95 34.18 2.14
CA GLN A 54 25.07 33.76 1.29
C GLN A 54 25.60 32.39 1.69
N GLN A 55 25.79 32.16 3.00
CA GLN A 55 26.26 30.86 3.51
C GLN A 55 25.28 29.72 3.22
N ILE A 56 23.98 30.00 3.30
CA ILE A 56 22.94 29.03 2.96
C ILE A 56 22.96 28.73 1.46
N GLU A 57 22.98 29.75 0.60
CA GLU A 57 23.03 29.57 -0.87
C GLU A 57 24.30 28.82 -1.30
N GLU A 58 25.45 29.11 -0.71
CA GLU A 58 26.71 28.39 -0.94
C GLU A 58 26.61 26.91 -0.52
N ALA A 59 26.02 26.62 0.63
CA ALA A 59 25.84 25.24 1.07
C ALA A 59 24.82 24.46 0.22
N ILE A 60 23.76 25.12 -0.25
CA ILE A 60 22.80 24.55 -1.20
C ILE A 60 23.51 24.22 -2.51
N TYR A 61 24.30 25.15 -3.05
CA TYR A 61 25.13 24.90 -4.24
C TYR A 61 26.04 23.69 -4.03
N GLU A 62 26.78 23.65 -2.92
CA GLU A 62 27.67 22.54 -2.59
C GLU A 62 26.95 21.20 -2.44
N LEU A 63 25.72 21.17 -1.91
CA LEU A 63 24.91 19.96 -1.77
C LEU A 63 24.61 19.31 -3.12
N PHE A 64 24.30 20.12 -4.14
CA PHE A 64 23.84 19.65 -5.44
C PHE A 64 24.95 19.57 -6.50
N ALA A 65 26.06 20.29 -6.31
CA ALA A 65 27.18 20.31 -7.24
C ALA A 65 28.01 19.00 -7.22
N ASN A 66 28.50 18.59 -8.39
CA ASN A 66 29.44 17.47 -8.55
C ASN A 66 28.96 16.14 -7.91
N ARG A 67 27.71 15.75 -8.18
CA ARG A 67 27.09 14.53 -7.65
C ARG A 67 26.97 13.43 -8.68
N ASN A 68 26.91 12.18 -8.24
CA ASN A 68 26.62 11.05 -9.11
C ASN A 68 25.10 10.81 -9.20
N LYS A 69 24.66 10.14 -10.28
CA LYS A 69 23.25 9.84 -10.54
C LYS A 69 22.55 9.10 -9.39
N ASP A 70 23.28 8.21 -8.73
CA ASP A 70 22.76 7.35 -7.68
C ASP A 70 22.84 7.96 -6.27
N ASP A 71 23.56 9.06 -6.08
CA ASP A 71 23.75 9.67 -4.75
C ASP A 71 22.42 10.20 -4.21
N ILE A 72 22.18 10.02 -2.92
CA ILE A 72 20.97 10.50 -2.24
C ILE A 72 21.29 11.83 -1.59
N LEU A 73 20.55 12.87 -1.96
CA LEU A 73 20.74 14.22 -1.47
C LEU A 73 19.53 14.61 -0.63
N LEU A 74 19.75 15.04 0.60
CA LEU A 74 18.69 15.48 1.51
C LEU A 74 18.93 16.95 1.90
N LEU A 75 17.96 17.81 1.69
CA LEU A 75 17.90 19.13 2.30
C LEU A 75 16.80 19.14 3.35
N TYR A 76 17.14 19.51 4.58
CA TYR A 76 16.19 19.74 5.66
C TYR A 76 16.28 21.19 6.11
N PHE A 77 15.16 21.90 6.12
CA PHE A 77 15.06 23.27 6.61
C PHE A 77 14.01 23.35 7.72
N SER A 78 14.37 23.91 8.86
CA SER A 78 13.44 24.29 9.91
C SER A 78 13.56 25.80 10.19
N GLY A 79 12.43 26.51 10.18
CA GLY A 79 12.37 27.97 10.33
C GLY A 79 11.14 28.61 9.69
N HIS A 80 11.20 29.92 9.44
CA HIS A 80 10.11 30.64 8.77
C HIS A 80 10.18 30.53 7.25
N GLY A 81 9.02 30.31 6.63
CA GLY A 81 8.79 30.45 5.19
C GLY A 81 7.84 31.63 4.93
N GLU A 82 8.14 32.48 3.97
CA GLU A 82 7.31 33.64 3.65
C GLU A 82 7.13 33.78 2.12
N LYS A 83 5.92 34.14 1.69
CA LYS A 83 5.67 34.46 0.28
C LYS A 83 6.08 35.89 -0.05
N SER A 84 6.59 36.08 -1.25
CA SER A 84 6.55 37.40 -1.89
C SER A 84 5.13 37.75 -2.36
N ARG A 85 4.92 39.01 -2.75
CA ARG A 85 3.65 39.46 -3.37
C ARG A 85 3.32 38.72 -4.67
N GLU A 86 4.33 38.20 -5.35
CA GLU A 86 4.21 37.48 -6.61
C GLU A 86 3.93 35.99 -6.40
N GLY A 87 3.75 35.54 -5.15
CA GLY A 87 3.47 34.15 -4.81
C GLY A 87 4.72 33.32 -4.49
N ASN A 88 5.90 33.73 -5.00
CA ASN A 88 7.15 32.99 -4.85
C ASN A 88 7.53 32.74 -3.38
N LEU A 89 7.90 31.51 -3.04
CA LEU A 89 8.35 31.10 -1.71
C LEU A 89 9.79 31.54 -1.40
N PHE A 90 10.01 32.04 -0.18
CA PHE A 90 11.33 32.35 0.37
C PHE A 90 11.53 31.71 1.74
N LEU A 91 12.71 31.12 1.94
CA LEU A 91 13.20 30.68 3.24
C LEU A 91 13.82 31.87 3.97
N VAL A 92 13.28 32.19 5.14
CA VAL A 92 13.68 33.35 5.94
C VAL A 92 15.01 33.04 6.65
N THR A 93 15.92 34.01 6.63
CA THR A 93 17.23 33.95 7.27
C THR A 93 17.29 34.94 8.44
N PRO A 94 18.31 34.89 9.32
CA PRO A 94 18.41 35.81 10.45
C PRO A 94 18.46 37.29 10.08
N GLN A 95 18.86 37.61 8.85
CA GLN A 95 19.01 38.98 8.35
C GLN A 95 17.88 39.39 7.40
N THR A 96 16.88 38.53 7.22
CA THR A 96 15.76 38.81 6.33
C THR A 96 14.93 39.96 6.86
N ARG A 97 14.71 40.97 6.01
CA ARG A 97 13.87 42.13 6.33
C ARG A 97 12.48 41.95 5.74
N LYS A 98 11.48 42.45 6.45
CA LYS A 98 10.09 42.54 5.99
C LYS A 98 9.64 43.99 6.09
N GLU A 99 9.23 44.56 4.97
CA GLU A 99 8.72 45.93 4.90
C GLU A 99 7.21 45.91 4.65
N GLN A 100 6.57 47.09 4.61
CA GLN A 100 5.14 47.22 4.27
C GLN A 100 4.79 46.58 2.91
N ARG A 101 5.78 46.46 2.02
CA ARG A 101 5.62 45.83 0.70
C ARG A 101 5.81 44.31 0.69
N GLY A 102 6.04 43.69 1.84
CA GLY A 102 6.32 42.26 1.96
C GLY A 102 7.81 42.00 2.22
N ILE A 103 8.23 40.75 1.99
CA ILE A 103 9.62 40.33 2.19
C ILE A 103 10.57 41.06 1.24
N VAL A 104 11.72 41.51 1.76
CA VAL A 104 12.80 42.09 0.96
C VAL A 104 13.59 40.94 0.33
N THR A 105 13.20 40.54 -0.88
CA THR A 105 13.66 39.30 -1.53
C THR A 105 15.18 39.08 -1.55
N PRO A 106 16.06 40.10 -1.73
CA PRO A 106 17.52 39.88 -1.69
C PRO A 106 18.08 39.51 -0.31
N THR A 107 17.27 39.56 0.74
CA THR A 107 17.67 39.23 2.12
C THR A 107 17.20 37.84 2.56
N ALA A 108 16.55 37.08 1.68
CA ALA A 108 16.06 35.73 1.94
C ALA A 108 16.50 34.77 0.83
N VAL A 109 16.41 33.47 1.07
CA VAL A 109 16.76 32.44 0.08
C VAL A 109 15.50 32.06 -0.69
N GLY A 110 15.48 32.29 -2.00
CA GLY A 110 14.32 31.96 -2.84
C GLY A 110 14.22 30.46 -3.12
N ALA A 111 13.00 29.92 -3.10
CA ALA A 111 12.74 28.54 -3.53
C ALA A 111 13.15 28.32 -5.00
N SER A 112 13.06 29.35 -5.84
CA SER A 112 13.55 29.32 -7.23
C SER A 112 15.06 29.09 -7.34
N PHE A 113 15.86 29.59 -6.39
CA PHE A 113 17.28 29.27 -6.33
C PHE A 113 17.47 27.80 -6.00
N LEU A 114 16.78 27.28 -4.98
CA LEU A 114 16.81 25.86 -4.63
C LEU A 114 16.42 24.98 -5.83
N GLN A 115 15.34 25.32 -6.53
CA GLN A 115 14.89 24.62 -7.73
C GLN A 115 15.96 24.60 -8.82
N SER A 116 16.63 25.73 -9.08
CA SER A 116 17.70 25.81 -10.07
C SER A 116 18.85 24.85 -9.74
N GLN A 117 19.25 24.77 -8.46
CA GLN A 117 20.33 23.90 -8.03
C GLN A 117 19.93 22.42 -8.10
N MET A 118 18.67 22.11 -7.77
CA MET A 118 18.14 20.76 -7.94
C MET A 118 18.07 20.35 -9.42
N ASN A 119 17.75 21.27 -10.33
CA ASN A 119 17.73 21.07 -11.78
C ASN A 119 19.11 20.84 -12.37
N ASP A 120 20.12 21.52 -11.85
CA ASP A 120 21.50 21.38 -12.31
C ASP A 120 22.21 20.14 -11.72
N SER A 121 21.63 19.52 -10.68
CA SER A 121 22.16 18.31 -10.07
C SER A 121 22.12 17.11 -11.02
N SER A 122 23.21 16.35 -11.04
CA SER A 122 23.27 15.08 -11.77
C SER A 122 22.61 13.90 -11.02
N SER A 123 22.34 14.05 -9.71
CA SER A 123 21.61 13.04 -8.93
C SER A 123 20.14 12.99 -9.35
N GLN A 124 19.53 11.81 -9.29
CA GLN A 124 18.09 11.59 -9.50
C GLN A 124 17.38 11.16 -8.22
N ARG A 125 17.97 11.40 -7.04
CA ARG A 125 17.42 11.01 -5.74
C ARG A 125 17.56 12.16 -4.75
N LEU A 126 16.76 13.19 -4.95
CA LEU A 126 16.80 14.41 -4.13
C LEU A 126 15.56 14.50 -3.25
N VAL A 127 15.75 14.70 -1.95
CA VAL A 127 14.66 14.87 -1.00
C VAL A 127 14.80 16.23 -0.33
N VAL A 128 13.71 16.98 -0.28
CA VAL A 128 13.64 18.28 0.40
C VAL A 128 12.55 18.20 1.47
N ILE A 129 12.91 18.47 2.72
CA ILE A 129 12.00 18.50 3.85
C ILE A 129 11.96 19.93 4.39
N LEU A 130 10.80 20.57 4.31
CA LEU A 130 10.58 21.94 4.78
C LEU A 130 9.65 21.93 5.99
N ASP A 131 10.24 22.10 7.17
CA ASP A 131 9.51 22.36 8.40
C ASP A 131 9.35 23.86 8.63
N CYS A 132 8.49 24.47 7.82
CA CYS A 132 8.21 25.90 7.90
C CYS A 132 6.72 26.20 7.76
N CYS A 133 6.24 27.14 8.57
CA CYS A 133 4.89 27.68 8.44
C CYS A 133 4.77 28.41 7.10
N TYR A 134 3.75 28.07 6.32
CA TYR A 134 3.40 28.79 5.10
C TYR A 134 2.05 29.47 5.30
N SER A 135 2.05 30.79 5.45
CA SER A 135 0.82 31.58 5.54
C SER A 135 0.08 31.59 4.20
N GLY A 136 -0.70 30.53 3.95
CA GLY A 136 -1.83 30.56 3.00
C GLY A 136 -3.06 31.27 3.57
N ALA A 137 -2.99 31.78 4.81
CA ALA A 137 -4.13 32.38 5.50
C ALA A 137 -4.39 33.81 4.98
N PHE A 138 -5.36 33.90 4.07
CA PHE A 138 -6.15 35.10 3.81
C PHE A 138 -6.43 35.85 5.12
N THR A 139 -6.10 37.14 5.11
CA THR A 139 -6.62 38.11 6.07
C THR A 139 -8.16 38.11 5.99
N LYS A 140 -8.81 38.02 7.15
CA LYS A 140 -10.28 38.12 7.28
C LYS A 140 -10.78 39.38 6.58
N GLY A 141 -11.59 39.18 5.53
CA GLY A 141 -12.47 40.22 4.99
C GLY A 141 -12.03 40.82 3.66
N MET A 142 -11.97 40.02 2.59
CA MET A 142 -12.18 40.48 1.22
C MET A 142 -12.42 39.26 0.31
N THR A 143 -13.56 39.23 -0.37
CA THR A 143 -13.87 38.23 -1.39
C THR A 143 -12.91 38.40 -2.58
N ALA A 144 -11.92 37.52 -2.68
CA ALA A 144 -11.11 37.36 -3.88
C ALA A 144 -11.40 35.98 -4.48
N LYS A 145 -11.85 35.99 -5.73
CA LYS A 145 -11.91 34.81 -6.60
C LYS A 145 -10.47 34.32 -6.81
N GLY A 146 -10.20 33.05 -6.50
CA GLY A 146 -8.91 32.40 -6.74
C GLY A 146 -8.44 31.68 -5.48
N ASP A 147 -8.83 30.41 -5.33
CA ASP A 147 -8.08 29.47 -4.50
C ASP A 147 -6.69 29.31 -5.13
N GLU A 148 -5.73 30.15 -4.74
CA GLU A 148 -4.33 29.94 -5.10
C GLU A 148 -3.73 28.91 -4.13
N ASN A 149 -4.06 27.65 -4.41
CA ASN A 149 -3.19 26.52 -4.09
C ASN A 149 -1.76 26.89 -4.51
N ILE A 150 -0.81 26.68 -3.62
CA ILE A 150 0.61 26.85 -3.94
C ILE A 150 0.92 25.88 -5.08
N ASP A 151 1.32 26.38 -6.25
CA ASP A 151 1.82 25.54 -7.34
C ASP A 151 3.28 25.15 -7.03
N ILE A 152 3.46 24.37 -5.96
CA ILE A 152 4.76 23.87 -5.49
C ILE A 152 5.37 22.95 -6.55
N GLN A 153 4.52 22.31 -7.34
CA GLN A 153 4.92 21.54 -8.50
C GLN A 153 5.63 22.42 -9.52
N ALA A 154 5.12 23.62 -9.82
CA ALA A 154 5.81 24.59 -10.67
C ALA A 154 7.09 25.16 -10.03
N GLU A 155 7.15 25.36 -8.71
CA GLU A 155 8.29 26.00 -8.03
C GLU A 155 9.43 25.07 -7.62
N LEU A 156 9.20 23.78 -7.37
CA LEU A 156 10.24 22.86 -6.86
C LEU A 156 10.20 21.46 -7.50
N GLY A 157 9.18 21.16 -8.33
CA GLY A 157 9.01 19.88 -8.99
C GLY A 157 10.13 19.50 -9.98
N GLY A 158 10.28 18.19 -10.24
CA GLY A 158 11.22 17.63 -11.22
C GLY A 158 11.41 16.12 -11.05
N GLU A 159 11.96 15.43 -12.05
CA GLU A 159 12.16 13.97 -12.00
C GLU A 159 13.15 13.55 -10.91
N GLY A 160 12.85 12.47 -10.17
CA GLY A 160 13.75 11.92 -9.14
C GLY A 160 13.76 12.69 -7.82
N ARG A 161 12.65 13.36 -7.48
CA ARG A 161 12.55 14.25 -6.33
C ARG A 161 11.38 13.92 -5.43
N ALA A 162 11.54 14.17 -4.13
CA ALA A 162 10.47 14.13 -3.14
C ALA A 162 10.51 15.39 -2.29
N ILE A 163 9.37 16.06 -2.12
CA ILE A 163 9.25 17.27 -1.29
C ILE A 163 8.23 17.01 -0.19
N LEU A 164 8.67 17.18 1.05
CA LEU A 164 7.89 17.00 2.26
C LEU A 164 7.74 18.35 2.96
N MET A 165 6.51 18.72 3.29
CA MET A 165 6.21 20.02 3.91
C MET A 165 5.25 19.87 5.07
N SER A 166 5.37 20.75 6.06
CA SER A 166 4.60 20.68 7.31
C SER A 166 3.24 21.42 7.24
N SER A 167 3.10 22.41 6.33
CA SER A 167 1.95 23.32 6.10
C SER A 167 1.00 23.57 7.29
N SER A 168 1.34 24.57 8.12
CA SER A 168 0.42 25.14 9.11
C SER A 168 -0.43 26.25 8.49
N ALA A 169 -1.75 26.13 8.61
CA ALA A 169 -2.66 27.26 8.45
C ALA A 169 -2.93 27.84 9.84
N VAL A 170 -2.60 29.12 10.00
CA VAL A 170 -2.94 29.98 11.15
C VAL A 170 -1.90 30.02 12.28
N GLN A 171 -1.51 31.27 12.57
CA GLN A 171 -0.82 31.72 13.78
C GLN A 171 -1.38 31.03 15.02
N SER A 172 -0.61 30.09 15.53
CA SER A 172 -0.18 30.00 16.92
C SER A 172 0.75 28.81 16.89
N SER A 173 2.05 29.05 16.95
CA SER A 173 2.97 28.10 17.52
C SER A 173 2.49 27.85 18.95
N PHE A 174 1.49 26.99 19.10
CA PHE A 174 1.34 26.20 20.30
C PHE A 174 2.55 25.29 20.26
N GLU A 175 3.69 25.84 20.67
CA GLU A 175 4.61 25.09 21.51
C GLU A 175 3.70 24.45 22.54
N SER A 176 3.37 23.17 22.36
CA SER A 176 2.74 22.40 23.42
C SER A 176 3.68 22.59 24.61
N GLU A 177 3.22 23.25 25.67
CA GLU A 177 4.01 23.49 26.88
C GLU A 177 4.59 22.14 27.34
N GLY A 178 5.85 21.84 26.99
CA GLY A 178 6.52 20.57 27.28
C GLY A 178 7.24 19.83 26.14
N SER A 179 6.99 20.11 24.85
CA SER A 179 7.74 19.45 23.75
C SER A 179 9.00 20.24 23.38
N GLU A 180 10.15 19.56 23.35
CA GLU A 180 11.43 20.18 22.96
C GLU A 180 11.58 20.39 21.44
N LEU A 181 10.79 19.68 20.63
CA LEU A 181 10.84 19.68 19.17
C LEU A 181 9.54 20.22 18.58
N SER A 182 9.60 20.73 17.35
CA SER A 182 8.40 21.01 16.55
C SER A 182 7.60 19.71 16.31
N ILE A 183 6.27 19.82 16.20
CA ILE A 183 5.38 18.65 16.04
C ILE A 183 5.77 17.83 14.80
N TYR A 184 6.10 18.51 13.70
CA TYR A 184 6.50 17.86 12.47
C TYR A 184 7.83 17.11 12.62
N THR A 185 8.86 17.76 13.16
CA THR A 185 10.17 17.13 13.33
C THR A 185 10.17 16.05 14.39
N LYS A 186 9.37 16.20 15.47
CA LYS A 186 9.14 15.14 16.46
C LYS A 186 8.74 13.82 15.79
N TYR A 187 7.74 13.86 14.90
CA TYR A 187 7.27 12.65 14.23
C TYR A 187 8.17 12.17 13.10
N LEU A 188 8.90 13.06 12.41
CA LEU A 188 9.96 12.65 11.46
C LEU A 188 11.03 11.82 12.18
N VAL A 189 11.54 12.34 13.30
CA VAL A 189 12.57 11.69 14.11
C VAL A 189 12.04 10.40 14.73
N GLU A 190 10.83 10.42 15.29
CA GLU A 190 10.19 9.23 15.87
C GLU A 190 10.01 8.13 14.82
N GLY A 191 9.49 8.47 13.63
CA GLY A 191 9.26 7.53 12.54
C GLY A 191 10.54 6.84 12.09
N ILE A 192 11.64 7.59 11.97
CA ILE A 192 12.96 7.05 11.62
C ILE A 192 13.54 6.22 12.77
N LYS A 193 13.55 6.78 13.98
CA LYS A 193 14.23 6.20 15.15
C LYS A 193 13.58 4.89 15.62
N THR A 194 12.26 4.80 15.54
CA THR A 194 11.50 3.61 15.97
C THR A 194 11.27 2.62 14.82
N GLY A 195 11.47 3.04 13.58
CA GLY A 195 11.08 2.27 12.41
C GLY A 195 9.57 2.27 12.14
N ALA A 196 8.76 3.04 12.88
CA ALA A 196 7.30 3.10 12.68
C ALA A 196 6.90 3.67 11.31
N ALA A 197 7.80 4.43 10.67
CA ALA A 197 7.61 4.93 9.31
C ALA A 197 7.90 3.90 8.20
N ASP A 198 8.25 2.65 8.51
CA ASP A 198 8.37 1.53 7.56
C ASP A 198 6.98 0.88 7.40
N THR A 199 6.09 1.50 6.62
CA THR A 199 4.67 1.11 6.55
C THR A 199 4.50 -0.18 5.76
N ASP A 200 5.31 -0.41 4.72
CA ASP A 200 5.30 -1.65 3.94
C ASP A 200 6.15 -2.78 4.55
N ASN A 201 6.94 -2.46 5.59
CA ASN A 201 7.77 -3.40 6.34
C ASN A 201 8.89 -4.05 5.49
N ASN A 202 9.34 -3.38 4.43
CA ASN A 202 10.47 -3.83 3.61
C ASN A 202 11.84 -3.62 4.31
N GLY A 203 11.83 -2.97 5.48
CA GLY A 203 12.99 -2.73 6.30
C GLY A 203 13.78 -1.47 5.94
N LYS A 204 13.25 -0.65 5.04
CA LYS A 204 13.76 0.65 4.65
C LYS A 204 12.61 1.65 4.71
N ILE A 205 12.91 2.84 5.16
CA ILE A 205 11.98 3.95 5.25
C ILE A 205 12.19 4.82 4.01
N SER A 206 11.19 4.85 3.16
CA SER A 206 11.14 5.74 2.00
C SER A 206 10.55 7.10 2.34
N ALA A 207 10.80 8.09 1.47
CA ALA A 207 10.31 9.45 1.66
C ALA A 207 8.77 9.52 1.71
N ASP A 208 8.08 8.70 0.91
CA ASP A 208 6.62 8.57 0.89
C ASP A 208 6.07 7.94 2.17
N GLU A 209 6.66 6.86 2.67
CA GLU A 209 6.19 6.26 3.93
C GLU A 209 6.47 7.16 5.13
N LEU A 210 7.63 7.83 5.14
CA LEU A 210 7.95 8.80 6.17
C LEU A 210 6.93 9.93 6.18
N HIS A 211 6.54 10.43 5.00
CA HIS A 211 5.47 11.41 4.91
C HIS A 211 4.14 10.86 5.42
N GLN A 212 3.74 9.66 5.00
CA GLN A 212 2.48 9.04 5.42
C GLN A 212 2.40 8.95 6.95
N TYR A 213 3.43 8.39 7.59
CA TYR A 213 3.51 8.26 9.04
C TYR A 213 3.38 9.62 9.73
N VAL A 214 4.16 10.61 9.28
CA VAL A 214 4.15 11.95 9.88
C VAL A 214 2.81 12.64 9.65
N SER A 215 2.20 12.50 8.48
CA SER A 215 0.90 13.10 8.19
C SER A 215 -0.20 12.55 9.10
N GLU A 216 -0.24 11.23 9.30
CA GLU A 216 -1.18 10.60 10.23
C GLU A 216 -1.00 11.10 11.66
N LYS A 217 0.24 11.11 12.16
CA LYS A 217 0.54 11.54 13.53
C LYS A 217 0.35 13.04 13.79
N VAL A 218 0.73 13.86 12.82
CA VAL A 218 0.50 15.31 12.87
C VAL A 218 -1.00 15.60 12.85
N HIS A 219 -1.79 14.89 12.04
CA HIS A 219 -3.24 15.06 12.03
C HIS A 219 -3.89 14.63 13.35
N GLU A 220 -3.39 13.58 14.00
CA GLU A 220 -3.83 13.14 15.34
C GLU A 220 -3.54 14.19 16.43
N GLU A 221 -2.34 14.80 16.43
CA GLU A 221 -1.92 15.78 17.46
C GLU A 221 -2.41 17.20 17.15
N SER A 222 -2.45 17.60 15.87
CA SER A 222 -2.81 18.93 15.40
C SER A 222 -3.56 18.90 14.06
N PRO A 223 -4.90 18.72 14.07
CA PRO A 223 -5.71 18.60 12.85
C PRO A 223 -5.67 19.81 11.90
N ALA A 224 -5.26 20.98 12.40
CA ALA A 224 -5.10 22.21 11.60
C ALA A 224 -3.82 22.23 10.75
N MET A 225 -2.91 21.29 11.02
CA MET A 225 -1.67 21.11 10.29
C MET A 225 -1.86 20.04 9.23
N THR A 226 -1.52 20.39 7.98
CA THR A 226 -1.76 19.52 6.82
C THR A 226 -0.46 19.31 6.08
N PRO A 227 0.36 18.33 6.48
CA PRO A 227 1.57 18.03 5.74
C PRO A 227 1.26 17.75 4.27
N LYS A 228 2.15 18.19 3.39
CA LYS A 228 2.04 17.97 1.94
C LYS A 228 3.22 17.14 1.44
N PHE A 229 2.94 16.31 0.45
CA PHE A 229 3.92 15.50 -0.27
C PHE A 229 3.67 15.55 -1.75
N GLU A 230 4.71 15.89 -2.50
CA GLU A 230 4.67 16.00 -3.95
C GLU A 230 5.60 14.95 -4.56
N PRO A 231 5.10 13.76 -4.91
CA PRO A 231 5.85 12.77 -5.68
C PRO A 231 5.84 13.17 -7.16
N VAL A 232 6.94 12.99 -7.88
CA VAL A 232 6.97 13.28 -9.32
C VAL A 232 7.38 12.04 -10.11
N LYS A 233 6.35 11.38 -10.67
CA LYS A 233 6.30 10.16 -11.52
C LYS A 233 6.39 8.80 -10.79
N GLU A 234 5.45 7.92 -11.16
CA GLU A 234 5.38 6.51 -10.80
C GLU A 234 6.70 5.77 -11.13
N GLY A 235 7.30 5.12 -10.13
CA GLY A 235 8.37 4.14 -10.31
C GLY A 235 9.68 4.36 -9.57
N TYR A 236 9.91 5.52 -8.91
CA TYR A 236 11.15 5.77 -8.16
C TYR A 236 10.90 6.13 -6.69
N ARG A 237 10.91 5.10 -5.85
CA ARG A 237 10.83 5.23 -4.39
C ARG A 237 12.21 5.57 -3.81
N ILE A 238 12.35 6.73 -3.15
CA ILE A 238 13.62 7.18 -2.56
C ILE A 238 13.70 6.72 -1.10
N TYR A 239 14.61 5.80 -0.82
CA TYR A 239 14.87 5.29 0.54
C TYR A 239 15.82 6.20 1.32
N LEU A 240 15.34 6.76 2.42
CA LEU A 240 16.09 7.70 3.26
C LEU A 240 16.85 6.98 4.38
N ALA A 241 16.17 6.10 5.10
CA ALA A 241 16.72 5.41 6.25
C ALA A 241 16.48 3.90 6.19
N SER A 242 17.31 3.16 6.92
CA SER A 242 17.02 1.79 7.31
C SER A 242 16.14 1.80 8.55
N SER A 243 15.13 0.93 8.56
CA SER A 243 14.32 0.70 9.76
C SER A 243 15.14 -0.20 10.70
N PRO A 244 15.39 0.17 11.98
CA PRO A 244 16.21 -0.62 12.89
C PRO A 244 15.64 -2.03 13.07
N GLN A 245 16.20 -2.98 12.32
CA GLN A 245 15.69 -4.35 12.15
C GLN A 245 15.83 -5.21 13.41
N ASP A 246 16.71 -4.83 14.33
CA ASP A 246 17.09 -5.64 15.50
C ASP A 246 16.24 -5.36 16.74
N ASP A 247 15.25 -4.45 16.67
CA ASP A 247 14.31 -4.25 17.76
C ASP A 247 13.40 -5.49 17.89
N PRO A 248 13.44 -6.23 19.02
CA PRO A 248 12.65 -7.44 19.20
C PRO A 248 11.13 -7.18 19.18
N LYS A 249 10.66 -5.99 19.59
CA LYS A 249 9.25 -5.56 19.47
C LYS A 249 8.86 -5.37 18.00
N LEU A 250 9.74 -4.77 17.21
CA LEU A 250 9.48 -4.53 15.79
C LEU A 250 9.46 -5.84 14.99
N GLN A 251 10.40 -6.75 15.27
CA GLN A 251 10.41 -8.10 14.68
C GLN A 251 9.13 -8.88 15.03
N TYR A 252 8.67 -8.78 16.28
CA TYR A 252 7.41 -9.36 16.71
C TYR A 252 6.22 -8.77 15.96
N ARG A 253 6.10 -7.44 15.95
CA ARG A 253 5.04 -6.68 15.28
C ARG A 253 4.95 -7.01 13.78
N ARG A 254 6.09 -7.14 13.09
CA ARG A 254 6.13 -7.58 11.69
C ARG A 254 5.53 -8.95 11.49
N LYS A 255 5.86 -9.89 12.37
CA LYS A 255 5.32 -11.24 12.24
C LYS A 255 3.81 -11.25 12.47
N VAL A 256 3.31 -10.44 13.41
CA VAL A 256 1.87 -10.22 13.60
C VAL A 256 1.24 -9.66 12.31
N LYS A 257 1.79 -8.59 11.73
CA LYS A 257 1.28 -8.01 10.46
C LYS A 257 1.23 -9.03 9.32
N GLU A 258 2.30 -9.81 9.14
CA GLU A 258 2.38 -10.85 8.11
C GLU A 258 1.28 -11.90 8.30
N ILE A 259 1.04 -12.34 9.54
CA ILE A 259 -0.02 -13.29 9.89
C ILE A 259 -1.39 -12.68 9.58
N LEU A 260 -1.62 -11.41 9.94
CA LEU A 260 -2.88 -10.74 9.68
C LEU A 260 -3.15 -10.59 8.17
N GLN A 261 -2.14 -10.20 7.38
CA GLN A 261 -2.27 -10.09 5.92
C GLN A 261 -2.58 -11.45 5.26
N LYS A 262 -1.90 -12.52 5.68
CA LYS A 262 -2.09 -13.87 5.11
C LYS A 262 -3.40 -14.53 5.52
N ASN A 263 -3.97 -14.15 6.67
CA ASN A 263 -5.13 -14.82 7.25
C ASN A 263 -6.34 -13.89 7.41
N ASN A 264 -6.48 -12.89 6.54
CA ASN A 264 -7.63 -11.97 6.52
C ASN A 264 -7.93 -11.32 7.90
N GLY A 265 -6.88 -10.85 8.57
CA GLY A 265 -6.97 -10.16 9.85
C GLY A 265 -7.18 -11.06 11.07
N LYS A 266 -7.00 -12.38 10.93
CA LYS A 266 -7.16 -13.34 12.04
C LYS A 266 -5.82 -13.95 12.43
N ILE A 267 -5.66 -14.19 13.73
CA ILE A 267 -4.58 -15.01 14.28
C ILE A 267 -5.21 -16.36 14.63
N ASP A 268 -4.93 -17.39 13.83
CA ASP A 268 -5.37 -18.76 14.11
C ASP A 268 -4.59 -19.40 15.26
N LEU A 269 -4.98 -20.62 15.65
CA LEU A 269 -4.36 -21.32 16.78
C LEU A 269 -2.85 -21.56 16.60
N LEU A 270 -2.41 -21.94 15.39
CA LEU A 270 -1.00 -22.26 15.12
C LEU A 270 -0.15 -20.98 15.09
N ASN A 271 -0.69 -19.92 14.49
CA ASN A 271 -0.08 -18.60 14.47
C ASN A 271 -0.03 -17.97 15.87
N GLY A 272 -1.03 -18.24 16.72
CA GLY A 272 -1.02 -17.87 18.14
C GLY A 272 0.13 -18.54 18.91
N PHE A 273 0.34 -19.84 18.72
CA PHE A 273 1.49 -20.53 19.33
C PHE A 273 2.84 -20.04 18.79
N LEU A 274 2.92 -19.76 17.49
CA LEU A 274 4.13 -19.19 16.88
C LEU A 274 4.47 -17.83 17.50
N LEU A 275 3.48 -16.96 17.65
CA LEU A 275 3.64 -15.66 18.31
C LEU A 275 4.03 -15.83 19.78
N GLU A 276 3.43 -16.76 20.51
CA GLU A 276 3.84 -17.02 21.90
C GLU A 276 5.33 -17.39 22.01
N GLU A 277 5.83 -18.27 21.15
CA GLU A 277 7.25 -18.66 21.14
C GLU A 277 8.18 -17.53 20.67
N LEU A 278 7.75 -16.72 19.70
CA LEU A 278 8.51 -15.55 19.26
C LEU A 278 8.59 -14.49 20.36
N SER A 279 7.52 -14.29 21.13
CA SER A 279 7.52 -13.34 22.26
C SER A 279 8.59 -13.71 23.30
N LYS A 280 8.70 -15.01 23.63
CA LYS A 280 9.72 -15.55 24.54
C LYS A 280 11.12 -15.38 23.97
N ARG A 281 11.31 -15.70 22.69
CA ARG A 281 12.60 -15.59 21.99
C ARG A 281 13.11 -14.15 21.96
N TYR A 282 12.19 -13.20 21.84
CA TYR A 282 12.47 -11.76 21.78
C TYR A 282 12.47 -11.08 23.14
N GLY A 283 12.25 -11.81 24.23
CA GLY A 283 12.29 -11.28 25.61
C GLY A 283 11.13 -10.34 25.93
N LEU A 284 10.00 -10.45 25.22
CA LEU A 284 8.81 -9.64 25.41
C LEU A 284 7.97 -10.16 26.56
N SER A 285 7.42 -9.26 27.39
CA SER A 285 6.41 -9.66 28.37
C SER A 285 5.09 -10.03 27.66
N SER A 286 4.29 -10.88 28.30
CA SER A 286 2.97 -11.26 27.75
C SER A 286 2.04 -10.05 27.56
N GLU A 287 2.21 -8.99 28.36
CA GLU A 287 1.41 -7.77 28.25
C GLU A 287 1.83 -6.95 27.03
N GLU A 288 3.14 -6.80 26.78
CA GLU A 288 3.67 -6.12 25.59
C GLU A 288 3.30 -6.84 24.29
N ALA A 289 3.42 -8.17 24.26
CA ALA A 289 3.06 -8.98 23.10
C ALA A 289 1.58 -8.85 22.75
N LYS A 290 0.69 -8.95 23.74
CA LYS A 290 -0.76 -8.78 23.55
C LYS A 290 -1.13 -7.36 23.16
N ALA A 291 -0.44 -6.35 23.69
CA ALA A 291 -0.65 -4.97 23.30
C ALA A 291 -0.32 -4.76 21.81
N ILE A 292 0.82 -5.29 21.35
CA ILE A 292 1.21 -5.26 19.93
C ILE A 292 0.17 -6.00 19.06
N GLU A 293 -0.23 -7.21 19.44
CA GLU A 293 -1.26 -7.96 18.70
C GLU A 293 -2.58 -7.20 18.58
N THR A 294 -3.05 -6.63 19.69
CA THR A 294 -4.32 -5.88 19.74
C THR A 294 -4.25 -4.62 18.88
N GLU A 295 -3.14 -3.89 18.96
CA GLU A 295 -2.90 -2.68 18.17
C GLU A 295 -2.87 -3.00 16.66
N GLU A 296 -2.11 -4.01 16.25
CA GLU A 296 -2.01 -4.40 14.84
C GLU A 296 -3.33 -4.92 14.27
N ILE A 297 -4.10 -5.68 15.06
CA ILE A 297 -5.46 -6.10 14.68
C ILE A 297 -6.35 -4.87 14.48
N ALA A 298 -6.29 -3.89 15.39
CA ALA A 298 -7.09 -2.67 15.29
C ALA A 298 -6.72 -1.86 14.04
N LEU A 299 -5.43 -1.67 13.77
CA LEU A 299 -4.92 -0.99 12.58
C LEU A 299 -5.35 -1.70 11.30
N TYR A 300 -5.22 -3.02 11.24
CA TYR A 300 -5.67 -3.84 10.11
C TYR A 300 -7.16 -3.63 9.84
N ILE A 301 -8.00 -3.71 10.89
CA ILE A 301 -9.45 -3.51 10.79
C ILE A 301 -9.78 -2.10 10.30
N GLN A 302 -9.09 -1.08 10.82
CA GLN A 302 -9.30 0.31 10.43
C GLN A 302 -8.92 0.56 8.96
N PHE A 303 -7.78 0.03 8.52
CA PHE A 303 -7.33 0.11 7.14
C PHE A 303 -8.33 -0.55 6.18
N HIS A 304 -8.81 -1.76 6.49
CA HIS A 304 -9.80 -2.44 5.66
C HIS A 304 -11.17 -1.75 5.64
N LYS A 305 -11.55 -1.05 6.73
CA LYS A 305 -12.74 -0.19 6.72
C LYS A 305 -12.59 1.00 5.77
N LYS A 306 -11.41 1.62 5.72
CA LYS A 306 -11.10 2.71 4.78
C LYS A 306 -11.18 2.21 3.34
N LEU A 307 -10.58 1.06 3.02
CA LEU A 307 -10.67 0.43 1.70
C LEU A 307 -12.12 0.15 1.28
N LYS A 308 -12.90 -0.48 2.15
CA LYS A 308 -14.33 -0.74 1.89
C LYS A 308 -15.11 0.55 1.67
N ARG A 309 -14.80 1.60 2.43
CA ARG A 309 -15.43 2.91 2.27
C ARG A 309 -15.10 3.54 0.92
N TYR A 310 -13.84 3.43 0.49
CA TYR A 310 -13.43 3.88 -0.84
C TYR A 310 -14.16 3.13 -1.94
N GLU A 311 -14.20 1.79 -1.86
CA GLU A 311 -14.90 0.93 -2.80
C GLU A 311 -16.39 1.32 -2.96
N GLU A 312 -17.10 1.57 -1.86
CA GLU A 312 -18.51 2.01 -1.88
C GLU A 312 -18.69 3.37 -2.58
N ILE A 313 -17.78 4.32 -2.33
CA ILE A 313 -17.82 5.66 -2.93
C ILE A 313 -17.51 5.56 -4.42
N PHE A 314 -16.43 4.87 -4.77
CA PHE A 314 -15.96 4.71 -6.14
C PHE A 314 -16.99 3.97 -7.01
N SER A 315 -17.60 2.90 -6.48
CA SER A 315 -18.69 2.18 -7.16
C SER A 315 -19.86 3.10 -7.50
N ARG A 316 -20.32 3.90 -6.54
CA ARG A 316 -21.41 4.86 -6.76
C ARG A 316 -21.01 5.97 -7.72
N ALA A 317 -19.78 6.45 -7.65
CA ALA A 317 -19.28 7.45 -8.58
C ALA A 317 -19.29 6.89 -10.00
N VAL A 318 -18.78 5.67 -10.21
CA VAL A 318 -18.77 5.01 -11.52
C VAL A 318 -20.20 4.85 -12.07
N GLU A 319 -21.14 4.41 -11.24
CA GLU A 319 -22.55 4.25 -11.64
C GLU A 319 -23.23 5.55 -12.09
N ASN A 320 -22.89 6.69 -11.50
CA ASN A 320 -23.62 7.95 -11.71
C ASN A 320 -22.92 8.94 -12.65
N SER A 321 -21.59 8.91 -12.71
CA SER A 321 -20.77 9.97 -13.31
C SER A 321 -19.71 9.47 -14.30
N TYR A 322 -19.59 8.17 -14.56
CA TYR A 322 -18.58 7.68 -15.50
C TYR A 322 -18.97 7.92 -16.98
N PRO A 323 -18.04 8.35 -17.86
CA PRO A 323 -16.63 8.68 -17.61
C PRO A 323 -16.47 10.01 -16.86
N PHE A 324 -15.60 9.99 -15.84
CA PHE A 324 -15.39 11.13 -14.94
C PHE A 324 -14.80 12.35 -15.66
N THR A 325 -15.30 13.53 -15.30
CA THR A 325 -14.67 14.81 -15.63
C THR A 325 -13.40 15.03 -14.80
N GLU A 326 -12.51 15.94 -15.23
CA GLU A 326 -11.30 16.29 -14.47
C GLU A 326 -11.61 16.69 -13.02
N LYS A 327 -12.71 17.44 -12.81
CA LYS A 327 -13.17 17.86 -11.49
C LYS A 327 -13.63 16.69 -10.61
N GLU A 328 -14.28 15.70 -11.19
CA GLU A 328 -14.71 14.50 -10.46
C GLU A 328 -13.52 13.59 -10.14
N GLN A 329 -12.53 13.50 -11.02
CA GLN A 329 -11.27 12.80 -10.76
C GLN A 329 -10.48 13.47 -9.63
N GLU A 330 -10.40 14.80 -9.62
CA GLU A 330 -9.79 15.57 -8.53
C GLU A 330 -10.54 15.33 -7.20
N THR A 331 -11.87 15.34 -7.22
CA THR A 331 -12.69 15.05 -6.02
C THR A 331 -12.46 13.62 -5.51
N LEU A 332 -12.33 12.63 -6.40
CA LEU A 332 -12.03 11.25 -6.02
C LEU A 332 -10.63 11.12 -5.40
N ARG A 333 -9.63 11.81 -5.94
CA ARG A 333 -8.28 11.90 -5.34
C ARG A 333 -8.28 12.58 -3.98
N GLU A 334 -9.07 13.64 -3.81
CA GLU A 334 -9.26 14.27 -2.50
C GLU A 334 -9.89 13.29 -1.50
N ILE A 335 -10.91 12.53 -1.90
CA ILE A 335 -11.54 11.52 -1.04
C ILE A 335 -10.56 10.39 -0.69
N GLN A 336 -9.78 9.92 -1.66
CA GLN A 336 -8.73 8.92 -1.46
C GLN A 336 -7.69 9.42 -0.43
N SER A 337 -7.22 10.66 -0.60
CA SER A 337 -6.29 11.33 0.31
C SER A 337 -6.89 11.51 1.71
N LEU A 338 -8.16 11.92 1.83
CA LEU A 338 -8.88 12.01 3.11
C LEU A 338 -9.01 10.67 3.83
N LEU A 339 -9.11 9.57 3.09
CA LEU A 339 -9.11 8.22 3.66
C LEU A 339 -7.70 7.72 4.01
N GLY A 340 -6.65 8.41 3.54
CA GLY A 340 -5.25 8.04 3.70
C GLY A 340 -4.89 6.77 2.93
N LEU A 341 -5.42 6.60 1.72
CA LEU A 341 -5.15 5.47 0.84
C LEU A 341 -4.20 5.88 -0.30
N ARG A 342 -3.24 5.03 -0.65
CA ARG A 342 -2.33 5.23 -1.78
C ARG A 342 -2.96 4.71 -3.07
N ASP A 343 -2.44 5.14 -4.21
CA ASP A 343 -2.90 4.66 -5.52
C ASP A 343 -2.79 3.13 -5.63
N GLU A 344 -1.72 2.55 -5.09
CA GLU A 344 -1.51 1.10 -5.01
C GLU A 344 -2.60 0.39 -4.20
N ASP A 345 -3.09 1.02 -3.12
CA ASP A 345 -4.08 0.43 -2.22
C ASP A 345 -5.46 0.35 -2.89
N VAL A 346 -5.74 1.27 -3.82
CA VAL A 346 -7.02 1.38 -4.53
C VAL A 346 -6.97 0.85 -5.96
N ALA A 347 -5.80 0.65 -6.55
CA ALA A 347 -5.63 0.25 -7.95
C ALA A 347 -6.45 -0.99 -8.31
N ASP A 348 -6.43 -2.03 -7.46
CA ASP A 348 -7.20 -3.24 -7.68
C ASP A 348 -8.72 -3.01 -7.56
N ILE A 349 -9.14 -2.11 -6.67
CA ILE A 349 -10.55 -1.70 -6.50
C ILE A 349 -11.02 -0.95 -7.75
N GLU A 350 -10.25 0.05 -8.20
CA GLU A 350 -10.60 0.86 -9.35
C GLU A 350 -10.63 0.05 -10.64
N LYS A 351 -9.59 -0.77 -10.86
CA LYS A 351 -9.50 -1.66 -12.02
C LYS A 351 -10.67 -2.64 -12.08
N ARG A 352 -11.14 -3.13 -10.91
CA ARG A 352 -12.28 -4.03 -10.82
C ARG A 352 -13.62 -3.34 -11.12
N ILE A 353 -13.76 -2.06 -10.79
CA ILE A 353 -15.03 -1.32 -10.92
C ILE A 353 -15.14 -0.55 -12.25
N LEU A 354 -14.03 -0.03 -12.79
CA LEU A 354 -14.04 0.79 -14.01
C LEU A 354 -14.55 0.01 -15.24
N PRO A 355 -15.46 0.58 -16.04
CA PRO A 355 -15.96 -0.09 -17.23
C PRO A 355 -14.93 -0.06 -18.36
N GLN A 356 -14.69 -1.22 -18.97
CA GLN A 356 -13.71 -1.41 -20.04
C GLN A 356 -14.13 -0.73 -21.37
N PRO A 357 -13.19 -0.25 -22.22
CA PRO A 357 -13.47 0.52 -23.43
C PRO A 357 -14.26 -0.22 -24.54
N PRO A 358 -14.96 0.52 -25.44
CA PRO A 358 -15.92 -0.05 -26.39
C PRO A 358 -15.34 -1.00 -27.44
N GLU A 359 -14.05 -0.85 -27.77
CA GLU A 359 -13.37 -1.71 -28.74
C GLU A 359 -13.15 -3.15 -28.21
N LEU A 360 -13.14 -3.32 -26.88
CA LEU A 360 -13.24 -4.63 -26.22
C LEU A 360 -14.69 -5.09 -26.07
N LYS A 361 -15.65 -4.17 -25.85
CA LYS A 361 -17.08 -4.51 -25.70
C LYS A 361 -17.70 -5.18 -26.92
N LEU A 362 -17.29 -4.83 -28.15
CA LEU A 362 -17.86 -5.48 -29.34
C LEU A 362 -17.41 -6.94 -29.56
N LYS A 363 -16.39 -7.41 -28.84
CA LYS A 363 -16.02 -8.83 -28.78
C LYS A 363 -16.54 -9.56 -27.53
N PHE A 364 -16.88 -8.82 -26.46
CA PHE A 364 -17.19 -9.41 -25.15
C PHE A 364 -18.68 -9.58 -24.84
N ILE A 365 -19.60 -9.01 -25.62
CA ILE A 365 -21.04 -9.01 -25.26
C ILE A 365 -21.77 -10.33 -25.62
N ALA A 366 -21.10 -11.34 -26.19
CA ALA A 366 -21.78 -12.58 -26.59
C ALA A 366 -21.77 -13.72 -25.54
N ASP A 367 -20.89 -13.73 -24.53
CA ASP A 367 -20.58 -15.01 -23.83
C ASP A 367 -20.25 -14.93 -22.31
N GLU A 368 -20.68 -13.93 -21.53
CA GLU A 368 -20.42 -13.97 -20.07
C GLU A 368 -21.29 -15.01 -19.33
N ILE A 369 -20.64 -15.83 -18.48
CA ILE A 369 -21.30 -16.76 -17.55
C ILE A 369 -21.80 -15.94 -16.37
N GLU A 370 -23.08 -16.04 -16.04
CA GLU A 370 -23.63 -15.46 -14.81
C GLU A 370 -23.10 -16.19 -13.57
N LEU A 371 -22.49 -15.45 -12.63
CA LEU A 371 -21.91 -15.98 -11.39
C LEU A 371 -22.99 -16.19 -10.30
N LEU A 372 -23.89 -17.14 -10.50
CA LEU A 372 -25.03 -17.38 -9.60
C LEU A 372 -24.64 -18.25 -8.40
N SER A 373 -25.23 -17.98 -7.22
CA SER A 373 -25.07 -18.79 -6.00
C SER A 373 -26.37 -18.83 -5.20
N ASP A 374 -26.79 -20.03 -4.74
CA ASP A 374 -27.92 -20.17 -3.81
C ASP A 374 -27.51 -19.91 -2.35
N LYS A 375 -26.19 -19.87 -2.09
CA LYS A 375 -25.60 -19.67 -0.76
C LYS A 375 -24.91 -18.32 -0.60
N ASN A 376 -25.05 -17.42 -1.58
CA ASN A 376 -24.37 -16.13 -1.64
C ASN A 376 -22.83 -16.25 -1.56
N VAL A 377 -22.28 -17.31 -2.17
CA VAL A 377 -20.83 -17.47 -2.35
C VAL A 377 -20.37 -16.65 -3.55
N ASP A 378 -19.26 -15.95 -3.38
CA ASP A 378 -18.66 -15.11 -4.42
C ASP A 378 -17.69 -15.93 -5.28
N TYR A 379 -18.00 -16.06 -6.57
CA TYR A 379 -17.19 -16.80 -7.55
C TYR A 379 -16.25 -15.91 -8.38
N THR A 380 -16.18 -14.61 -8.11
CA THR A 380 -15.34 -13.68 -8.88
C THR A 380 -13.86 -14.07 -8.83
N LYS A 381 -13.36 -14.42 -7.66
CA LYS A 381 -11.97 -14.85 -7.47
C LYS A 381 -11.64 -16.13 -8.25
N LEU A 382 -12.54 -17.11 -8.23
CA LEU A 382 -12.41 -18.33 -9.03
C LEU A 382 -12.42 -18.02 -10.54
N ARG A 383 -13.35 -17.16 -10.99
CA ARG A 383 -13.41 -16.70 -12.39
C ARG A 383 -12.09 -16.08 -12.82
N ASP A 384 -11.51 -15.23 -11.98
CA ASP A 384 -10.31 -14.46 -12.33
C ASP A 384 -9.06 -15.36 -12.41
N PHE A 385 -8.87 -16.27 -11.45
CA PHE A 385 -7.80 -17.28 -11.54
C PHE A 385 -7.93 -18.14 -12.80
N LEU A 386 -9.15 -18.58 -13.12
CA LEU A 386 -9.41 -19.37 -14.32
C LEU A 386 -9.16 -18.56 -15.61
N ALA A 387 -9.58 -17.29 -15.64
CA ALA A 387 -9.34 -16.40 -16.78
C ALA A 387 -7.85 -16.13 -17.04
N ASN A 388 -7.03 -16.11 -15.98
CA ASN A 388 -5.58 -15.93 -16.06
C ASN A 388 -4.82 -17.23 -16.32
N GLY A 389 -5.49 -18.39 -16.30
CA GLY A 389 -4.84 -19.70 -16.43
C GLY A 389 -4.03 -20.12 -15.20
N GLU A 390 -4.35 -19.55 -14.03
CA GLU A 390 -3.74 -19.85 -12.73
C GLU A 390 -4.40 -21.11 -12.15
N TRP A 391 -4.10 -22.27 -12.76
CA TRP A 391 -4.84 -23.51 -12.52
C TRP A 391 -4.76 -24.06 -11.09
N LYS A 392 -3.65 -23.82 -10.40
CA LYS A 392 -3.45 -24.29 -9.03
C LYS A 392 -4.28 -23.47 -8.05
N GLU A 393 -4.18 -22.16 -8.20
CA GLU A 393 -4.90 -21.17 -7.41
C GLU A 393 -6.42 -21.31 -7.65
N ALA A 394 -6.83 -21.56 -8.89
CA ALA A 394 -8.22 -21.86 -9.23
C ALA A 394 -8.73 -23.16 -8.57
N ASP A 395 -7.90 -24.21 -8.47
CA ASP A 395 -8.30 -25.47 -7.82
C ASP A 395 -8.43 -25.33 -6.30
N GLU A 396 -7.49 -24.61 -5.67
CA GLU A 396 -7.53 -24.29 -4.26
C GLU A 396 -8.74 -23.40 -3.92
N GLU A 397 -9.03 -22.39 -4.75
CA GLU A 397 -10.22 -21.55 -4.59
C GLU A 397 -11.52 -22.35 -4.82
N THR A 398 -11.53 -23.29 -5.78
CA THR A 398 -12.67 -24.19 -5.99
C THR A 398 -12.99 -24.99 -4.73
N ALA A 399 -11.95 -25.50 -4.04
CA ALA A 399 -12.13 -26.20 -2.76
C ALA A 399 -12.74 -25.30 -1.69
N LEU A 400 -12.27 -24.05 -1.57
CA LEU A 400 -12.79 -23.09 -0.61
C LEU A 400 -14.25 -22.73 -0.89
N CYS A 401 -14.60 -22.44 -2.15
CA CYS A 401 -15.98 -22.16 -2.53
C CYS A 401 -16.89 -23.35 -2.21
N MET A 402 -16.47 -24.58 -2.53
CA MET A 402 -17.30 -25.76 -2.26
C MET A 402 -17.50 -26.00 -0.76
N LEU A 403 -16.47 -25.79 0.07
CA LEU A 403 -16.60 -25.88 1.53
C LEU A 403 -17.57 -24.82 2.09
N GLN A 404 -17.53 -23.59 1.57
CA GLN A 404 -18.45 -22.52 1.96
C GLN A 404 -19.89 -22.85 1.60
N VAL A 405 -20.12 -23.38 0.40
CA VAL A 405 -21.46 -23.78 -0.06
C VAL A 405 -22.01 -24.94 0.78
N ALA A 406 -21.17 -25.93 1.10
CA ALA A 406 -21.53 -27.08 1.92
C ALA A 406 -21.71 -26.72 3.42
N GLY A 407 -21.19 -25.57 3.86
CA GLY A 407 -21.20 -25.16 5.27
C GLY A 407 -20.24 -25.97 6.15
N GLU A 408 -19.15 -26.46 5.56
CA GLU A 408 -18.22 -27.38 6.23
C GLU A 408 -16.92 -26.66 6.61
N TYR A 409 -16.65 -26.62 7.91
CA TYR A 409 -15.52 -25.86 8.49
C TYR A 409 -14.33 -26.74 8.89
N LEU A 410 -14.43 -28.07 8.71
CA LEU A 410 -13.40 -29.04 9.08
C LEU A 410 -12.36 -29.26 7.95
N GLY A 411 -12.49 -28.55 6.83
CA GLY A 411 -11.48 -28.51 5.77
C GLY A 411 -11.53 -29.67 4.77
N TYR A 412 -12.58 -30.49 4.77
CA TYR A 412 -12.83 -31.51 3.76
C TYR A 412 -14.32 -31.61 3.47
N LEU A 413 -14.68 -31.96 2.22
CA LEU A 413 -16.05 -32.17 1.82
C LEU A 413 -16.56 -33.53 2.30
N SER A 414 -17.66 -33.55 3.06
CA SER A 414 -18.34 -34.79 3.42
C SER A 414 -19.24 -35.29 2.28
N VAL A 415 -19.52 -36.59 2.29
CA VAL A 415 -20.49 -37.20 1.35
C VAL A 415 -21.86 -36.52 1.46
N GLU A 416 -22.30 -36.20 2.68
CA GLU A 416 -23.59 -35.52 2.92
C GLU A 416 -23.59 -34.08 2.39
N GLY A 417 -22.46 -33.37 2.51
CA GLY A 417 -22.27 -32.03 1.96
C GLY A 417 -22.36 -32.00 0.44
N VAL A 418 -21.78 -33.01 -0.23
CA VAL A 418 -21.84 -33.14 -1.70
C VAL A 418 -23.23 -33.56 -2.18
N ASP A 419 -23.90 -34.50 -1.50
CA ASP A 419 -25.25 -34.94 -1.86
C ASP A 419 -26.28 -33.80 -1.82
N ASN A 420 -26.12 -32.87 -0.87
CA ASN A 420 -27.01 -31.73 -0.68
C ASN A 420 -26.52 -30.44 -1.38
N PHE A 421 -25.44 -30.51 -2.16
CA PHE A 421 -24.80 -29.34 -2.74
C PHE A 421 -25.74 -28.60 -3.74
N PRO A 422 -26.08 -27.32 -3.56
CA PRO A 422 -27.02 -26.61 -4.43
C PRO A 422 -26.62 -26.65 -5.91
N CYS A 423 -27.60 -26.91 -6.78
CA CYS A 423 -27.33 -27.09 -8.20
C CYS A 423 -26.92 -25.79 -8.90
N THR A 424 -27.37 -24.63 -8.43
CA THR A 424 -26.92 -23.33 -8.95
C THR A 424 -25.42 -23.20 -8.75
N ASP A 425 -24.95 -23.37 -7.52
CA ASP A 425 -23.53 -23.31 -7.17
C ASP A 425 -22.67 -24.33 -7.92
N PHE A 426 -23.13 -25.59 -7.97
CA PHE A 426 -22.39 -26.65 -8.66
C PHE A 426 -22.26 -26.39 -10.18
N ARG A 427 -23.31 -25.83 -10.80
CA ARG A 427 -23.29 -25.44 -12.21
C ARG A 427 -22.39 -24.24 -12.48
N THR A 428 -22.43 -23.23 -11.63
CA THR A 428 -21.59 -22.03 -11.78
C THR A 428 -20.11 -22.42 -11.76
N ILE A 429 -19.70 -23.25 -10.79
CA ILE A 429 -18.32 -23.75 -10.70
C ILE A 429 -17.94 -24.55 -11.96
N ASP A 430 -18.79 -25.50 -12.39
CA ASP A 430 -18.52 -26.31 -13.58
C ASP A 430 -18.41 -25.47 -14.85
N GLN A 431 -19.34 -24.53 -15.07
CA GLN A 431 -19.36 -23.67 -16.25
C GLN A 431 -18.10 -22.81 -16.34
N LEU A 432 -17.62 -22.27 -15.21
CA LEU A 432 -16.37 -21.52 -15.16
C LEU A 432 -15.19 -22.37 -15.60
N TRP A 433 -15.04 -23.56 -15.03
CA TRP A 433 -13.97 -24.50 -15.41
C TRP A 433 -14.06 -24.88 -16.89
N VAL A 434 -15.25 -25.23 -17.38
CA VAL A 434 -15.48 -25.62 -18.78
C VAL A 434 -15.13 -24.47 -19.73
N LYS A 435 -15.57 -23.24 -19.43
CA LYS A 435 -15.33 -22.10 -20.33
C LYS A 435 -13.84 -21.74 -20.41
N TYR A 436 -13.20 -21.51 -19.27
CA TYR A 436 -11.83 -21.00 -19.27
C TYR A 436 -10.78 -22.05 -19.64
N SER A 437 -11.14 -23.33 -19.57
CA SER A 437 -10.29 -24.43 -20.04
C SER A 437 -10.53 -24.83 -21.50
N ASP A 438 -11.38 -24.13 -22.25
CA ASP A 438 -11.79 -24.50 -23.61
C ASP A 438 -12.38 -25.92 -23.67
N GLY A 439 -13.27 -26.22 -22.71
CA GLY A 439 -13.98 -27.48 -22.56
C GLY A 439 -13.13 -28.65 -22.05
N LYS A 440 -11.90 -28.40 -21.59
CA LYS A 440 -10.99 -29.46 -21.14
C LYS A 440 -11.19 -29.89 -19.69
N PHE A 441 -11.62 -29.00 -18.82
CA PHE A 441 -11.73 -29.19 -17.37
C PHE A 441 -13.16 -28.92 -16.89
N GLY A 442 -13.52 -29.49 -15.75
CA GLY A 442 -14.87 -29.41 -15.17
C GLY A 442 -15.37 -30.76 -14.67
N PHE A 443 -16.28 -30.72 -13.71
CA PHE A 443 -16.96 -31.90 -13.15
C PHE A 443 -17.81 -32.62 -14.21
N SER A 444 -18.43 -31.89 -15.13
CA SER A 444 -19.17 -32.44 -16.27
C SER A 444 -18.25 -33.22 -17.22
N VAL A 445 -17.07 -32.69 -17.49
CA VAL A 445 -16.03 -33.33 -18.31
C VAL A 445 -15.53 -34.61 -17.64
N GLN A 446 -15.17 -34.52 -16.35
CA GLN A 446 -14.76 -35.67 -15.55
C GLN A 446 -15.82 -36.77 -15.51
N LYS A 447 -17.08 -36.41 -15.23
CA LYS A 447 -18.20 -37.35 -15.23
C LYS A 447 -18.37 -38.03 -16.59
N LYS A 448 -18.29 -37.27 -17.69
CA LYS A 448 -18.40 -37.82 -19.06
C LYS A 448 -17.30 -38.84 -19.33
N ILE A 449 -16.07 -38.55 -18.91
CA ILE A 449 -14.93 -39.47 -19.02
C ILE A 449 -15.17 -40.72 -18.15
N TYR A 450 -15.57 -40.55 -16.89
CA TYR A 450 -15.85 -41.66 -15.97
C TYR A 450 -16.95 -42.60 -16.51
N LYS A 451 -18.06 -42.04 -17.01
CA LYS A 451 -19.14 -42.83 -17.65
C LYS A 451 -18.67 -43.55 -18.93
N SER A 452 -17.82 -42.91 -19.74
CA SER A 452 -17.29 -43.54 -20.97
C SER A 452 -16.44 -44.78 -20.69
N LEU A 453 -15.89 -44.89 -19.48
CA LEU A 453 -15.09 -46.03 -19.02
C LEU A 453 -15.93 -47.13 -18.34
N GLY A 454 -17.26 -46.99 -18.32
CA GLY A 454 -18.18 -47.90 -17.65
C GLY A 454 -18.47 -47.54 -16.18
N GLY A 455 -18.10 -46.32 -15.75
CA GLY A 455 -18.30 -45.88 -14.38
C GLY A 455 -19.76 -45.91 -13.93
N THR A 456 -20.00 -46.50 -12.77
CA THR A 456 -21.31 -46.52 -12.10
C THR A 456 -21.22 -45.80 -10.74
N LYS A 457 -22.36 -45.68 -10.04
CA LYS A 457 -22.38 -45.19 -8.65
C LYS A 457 -21.69 -46.16 -7.65
N LYS A 458 -21.40 -47.39 -8.07
CA LYS A 458 -20.66 -48.34 -7.23
C LYS A 458 -19.17 -48.25 -7.52
N TYR A 459 -18.36 -48.38 -6.48
CA TYR A 459 -16.91 -48.44 -6.65
C TYR A 459 -16.51 -49.65 -7.47
N GLU A 460 -15.88 -49.40 -8.62
CA GLU A 460 -15.20 -50.42 -9.41
C GLU A 460 -13.74 -50.02 -9.58
N ARG A 461 -12.84 -50.74 -8.90
CA ARG A 461 -11.42 -50.43 -8.84
C ARG A 461 -10.78 -50.28 -10.22
N GLU A 462 -11.08 -51.20 -11.15
CA GLU A 462 -10.52 -51.17 -12.49
C GLU A 462 -10.95 -49.94 -13.29
N VAL A 463 -12.21 -49.52 -13.13
CA VAL A 463 -12.76 -48.34 -13.81
C VAL A 463 -12.16 -47.07 -13.22
N TRP A 464 -12.00 -47.01 -11.89
CA TRP A 464 -11.37 -45.87 -11.22
C TRP A 464 -9.89 -45.72 -11.57
N GLU A 465 -9.13 -46.81 -11.63
CA GLU A 465 -7.72 -46.78 -12.04
C GLU A 465 -7.57 -46.32 -13.51
N LYS A 466 -8.42 -46.82 -14.41
CA LYS A 466 -8.47 -46.35 -15.81
C LYS A 466 -8.86 -44.88 -15.93
N PHE A 467 -9.79 -44.42 -15.08
CA PHE A 467 -10.17 -43.02 -15.02
C PHE A 467 -8.98 -42.15 -14.60
N GLY A 468 -8.31 -42.50 -13.51
CA GLY A 468 -7.11 -41.79 -13.03
C GLY A 468 -6.00 -41.73 -14.07
N GLU A 469 -5.77 -42.80 -14.84
CA GLU A 469 -4.82 -42.78 -15.96
C GLU A 469 -5.27 -41.82 -17.08
N LYS A 470 -6.58 -41.79 -17.38
CA LYS A 470 -7.13 -40.97 -18.47
C LYS A 470 -7.10 -39.47 -18.17
N VAL A 471 -7.34 -39.09 -16.91
CA VAL A 471 -7.35 -37.68 -16.47
C VAL A 471 -5.99 -37.22 -15.90
N GLY A 472 -5.01 -38.11 -15.81
CA GLY A 472 -3.63 -37.76 -15.41
C GLY A 472 -3.33 -37.87 -13.91
N TRP A 473 -4.31 -38.28 -13.08
CA TRP A 473 -4.15 -38.50 -11.64
C TRP A 473 -3.35 -39.76 -11.30
N ARG A 474 -3.19 -40.69 -12.25
CA ARG A 474 -2.43 -41.93 -12.07
C ARG A 474 -1.45 -42.13 -13.22
N LYS A 475 -0.16 -42.30 -12.91
CA LYS A 475 0.92 -42.51 -13.89
C LYS A 475 1.78 -43.70 -13.47
N GLY A 476 2.06 -44.60 -14.41
CA GLY A 476 2.92 -45.77 -14.16
C GLY A 476 2.43 -46.68 -13.02
N GLY A 477 1.12 -46.82 -12.85
CA GLY A 477 0.53 -47.66 -11.80
C GLY A 477 0.35 -46.97 -10.43
N LYS A 478 0.81 -45.72 -10.27
CA LYS A 478 0.79 -44.99 -8.99
C LYS A 478 -0.05 -43.71 -9.10
N TRP A 479 -0.81 -43.41 -8.05
CA TRP A 479 -1.50 -42.14 -7.89
C TRP A 479 -0.48 -41.02 -7.69
N VAL A 480 -0.68 -39.90 -8.37
CA VAL A 480 0.20 -38.74 -8.30
C VAL A 480 -0.33 -37.84 -7.21
N SER A 481 0.49 -37.63 -6.16
CA SER A 481 0.16 -36.68 -5.09
C SER A 481 -0.01 -35.27 -5.65
N TYR A 482 -0.99 -34.54 -5.11
CA TYR A 482 -1.30 -33.14 -5.43
C TYR A 482 -0.06 -32.23 -5.39
N ASP A 483 0.84 -32.43 -4.41
CA ASP A 483 2.06 -31.63 -4.26
C ASP A 483 3.07 -31.84 -5.41
N ASN A 484 2.93 -32.95 -6.14
CA ASN A 484 3.81 -33.34 -7.26
C ASN A 484 3.12 -33.20 -8.62
N TRP A 485 2.04 -32.43 -8.70
CA TRP A 485 1.34 -32.20 -9.96
C TRP A 485 2.06 -31.23 -10.88
N ASP A 486 2.00 -31.55 -12.16
CA ASP A 486 2.44 -30.67 -13.23
C ASP A 486 1.26 -29.77 -13.65
N TRP A 487 1.22 -28.59 -13.06
CA TRP A 487 0.17 -27.58 -13.27
C TRP A 487 0.24 -26.91 -14.66
N GLY A 488 1.32 -27.13 -15.42
CA GLY A 488 1.45 -26.67 -16.81
C GLY A 488 0.97 -27.68 -17.85
N SER A 489 0.72 -28.93 -17.44
CA SER A 489 0.31 -30.04 -18.30
C SER A 489 -1.21 -29.99 -18.60
N THR A 490 -1.59 -29.22 -19.62
CA THR A 490 -2.99 -29.08 -20.09
C THR A 490 -3.46 -30.20 -21.04
N HIS A 491 -2.68 -31.26 -21.23
CA HIS A 491 -2.98 -32.32 -22.21
C HIS A 491 -3.96 -33.40 -21.72
N TYR A 492 -4.18 -33.52 -20.40
CA TYR A 492 -5.18 -34.45 -19.86
C TYR A 492 -6.53 -33.76 -19.70
N SER A 493 -7.51 -34.11 -20.53
CA SER A 493 -8.91 -33.68 -20.32
C SER A 493 -9.46 -34.27 -19.02
N GLY A 494 -10.20 -33.47 -18.25
CA GLY A 494 -10.77 -33.84 -16.96
C GLY A 494 -9.78 -33.84 -15.79
N ASN A 495 -8.55 -33.37 -15.98
CA ASN A 495 -7.56 -33.33 -14.89
C ASN A 495 -7.99 -32.43 -13.73
N LEU A 496 -8.72 -31.35 -14.01
CA LEU A 496 -9.18 -30.37 -13.02
C LEU A 496 -10.70 -30.18 -13.13
N PRO A 497 -11.34 -29.67 -12.06
CA PRO A 497 -10.79 -29.45 -10.72
C PRO A 497 -10.60 -30.75 -9.91
N VAL A 498 -9.75 -30.76 -8.90
CA VAL A 498 -9.59 -31.85 -7.92
C VAL A 498 -9.82 -31.41 -6.47
N VAL A 499 -10.13 -30.13 -6.26
CA VAL A 499 -10.76 -29.64 -5.03
C VAL A 499 -9.85 -29.84 -3.80
N GLY A 500 -8.55 -29.58 -3.93
CA GLY A 500 -7.59 -29.43 -2.82
C GLY A 500 -7.44 -30.62 -1.85
N LYS A 501 -6.27 -31.28 -1.89
CA LYS A 501 -5.88 -32.47 -1.08
C LYS A 501 -6.87 -33.64 -1.19
N GLU A 502 -6.59 -34.51 -2.17
CA GLU A 502 -7.17 -35.86 -2.40
C GLU A 502 -8.45 -36.17 -1.62
N PRO A 503 -9.63 -35.74 -2.11
CA PRO A 503 -10.89 -36.18 -1.54
C PRO A 503 -10.97 -37.71 -1.58
N GLU A 504 -11.52 -38.33 -0.53
CA GLU A 504 -11.80 -39.75 -0.53
C GLU A 504 -12.61 -40.10 -1.79
N PHE A 505 -12.26 -41.21 -2.44
CA PHE A 505 -12.93 -41.72 -3.64
C PHE A 505 -14.48 -41.65 -3.59
N ARG A 506 -15.07 -41.83 -2.40
CA ARG A 506 -16.52 -41.75 -2.17
C ARG A 506 -17.09 -40.36 -2.45
N VAL A 507 -16.38 -39.30 -2.08
CA VAL A 507 -16.79 -37.90 -2.31
C VAL A 507 -16.86 -37.61 -3.81
N TRP A 508 -15.93 -38.16 -4.60
CA TRP A 508 -15.92 -38.03 -6.07
C TRP A 508 -17.09 -38.73 -6.75
N LEU A 509 -17.43 -39.94 -6.32
CA LEU A 509 -18.61 -40.63 -6.85
C LEU A 509 -19.90 -39.88 -6.57
N GLU A 510 -20.03 -39.34 -5.36
CA GLU A 510 -21.20 -38.54 -5.02
C GLU A 510 -21.19 -37.20 -5.74
N GLY A 511 -20.02 -36.63 -6.04
CA GLY A 511 -19.88 -35.48 -6.93
C GLY A 511 -20.40 -35.77 -8.34
N PHE A 512 -20.10 -36.94 -8.92
CA PHE A 512 -20.63 -37.33 -10.24
C PHE A 512 -22.12 -37.64 -10.21
N SER A 513 -22.60 -38.25 -9.13
CA SER A 513 -24.03 -38.46 -8.85
C SER A 513 -24.76 -37.13 -8.78
N ARG A 514 -24.20 -36.16 -8.03
CA ARG A 514 -24.75 -34.82 -7.88
C ARG A 514 -24.75 -34.05 -9.19
N ALA A 515 -23.64 -34.08 -9.93
CA ALA A 515 -23.53 -33.51 -11.27
C ALA A 515 -24.64 -34.01 -12.21
N GLU A 516 -24.97 -35.30 -12.16
CA GLU A 516 -26.10 -35.87 -12.91
C GLU A 516 -27.45 -35.34 -12.42
N THR A 517 -27.69 -35.27 -11.11
CA THR A 517 -28.94 -34.70 -10.57
C THR A 517 -29.11 -33.21 -10.86
N CYS A 518 -27.99 -32.48 -10.98
CA CYS A 518 -27.96 -31.08 -11.36
C CYS A 518 -27.95 -30.86 -12.87
N GLY A 519 -28.07 -31.90 -13.70
CA GLY A 519 -28.20 -31.76 -15.15
C GLY A 519 -26.93 -31.26 -15.86
N LEU A 520 -25.75 -31.48 -15.26
CA LEU A 520 -24.45 -31.34 -15.92
C LEU A 520 -24.11 -32.57 -16.76
#